data_AF-A0A7W2AQF1-F1
#
_entry.id   AF-A0A7W2AQF1-F1
#
_cell.length_a   1.000
_cell.length_b   1.000
_cell.length_c   1.000
_cell.angle_alpha   90.00
_cell.angle_beta   90.00
_cell.angle_gamma   90.00
#
_symmetry.space_group_name_H-M   'P 1'
#
loop_
_entity.id
_entity.type
_entity.pdbx_description
1 polymer ?
#
loop_
_entity_poly.entity_id
_entity_poly.type
_entity_poly.pdbx_seq_one_letter_code
_entity_poly.pdbx_strand_id
1 'polypeptide(L)'
;MPIKHARMMILLGLVFLFCAGCQGFSFDLNSESAIDSYLDTKLFDQVPSVKDLLLDERVQAYLQKQPYIYGRSMDGRTLAILSYVGQKQSCRLDFYRLSTGESIQTLYLPSQAELEARMHSENGDEILEYIGIVQETVERGYQIKRPVKPILLVPQTRYILNKDKGWYVRPVQEEGHFHLTIENSRGEHWTIFRQDLGKIGPEQVFAYLLPFDENNSVWTFVVFMMGENAETNVVQHFDDKTLSSVPFDQELEQVCNRMLAEGKKDCRLAFRHEEQDHWYLLVKGKQKERNDSRISYQGRVGQFLILNDKKEVLIKGTRQNLISAGKTFRFSRQFHGYRVHLSKTGQESAEKIVIDVLDHKQQVMQTIVLRWNDRQKQFQQMEEN
;
A
#
# COMPACT_ATOMS: atom_id res chain seq x y z
N MET A 1 -49.77 -10.75 41.50
CA MET A 1 -48.77 -9.84 40.88
C MET A 1 -47.45 -10.58 40.66
N PRO A 2 -47.16 -11.04 39.44
CA PRO A 2 -45.79 -11.40 39.07
C PRO A 2 -45.50 -11.04 37.59
N ILE A 3 -45.16 -9.78 37.30
CA ILE A 3 -44.77 -9.38 35.92
C ILE A 3 -43.39 -8.69 35.92
N LYS A 4 -42.83 -8.36 37.09
CA LYS A 4 -41.56 -7.63 37.18
C LYS A 4 -40.29 -8.50 37.07
N HIS A 5 -40.38 -9.82 37.23
CA HIS A 5 -39.19 -10.68 37.18
C HIS A 5 -38.96 -11.32 35.79
N ALA A 6 -40.00 -11.45 34.97
CA ALA A 6 -39.87 -11.97 33.60
C ALA A 6 -39.16 -10.97 32.67
N ARG A 7 -39.36 -9.65 32.85
CA ARG A 7 -38.72 -8.62 32.03
C ARG A 7 -37.23 -8.44 32.31
N MET A 8 -36.77 -8.72 33.52
CA MET A 8 -35.35 -8.56 33.88
C MET A 8 -34.49 -9.73 33.38
N MET A 9 -35.04 -10.94 33.30
CA MET A 9 -34.37 -12.12 32.73
C MET A 9 -34.25 -12.04 31.19
N ILE A 10 -35.24 -11.47 30.50
CA ILE A 10 -35.17 -11.28 29.04
C ILE A 10 -34.12 -10.21 28.67
N LEU A 11 -33.95 -9.17 29.50
CA LEU A 11 -32.94 -8.13 29.25
C LEU A 11 -31.51 -8.64 29.49
N LEU A 12 -31.29 -9.51 30.49
CA LEU A 12 -29.97 -10.11 30.72
C LEU A 12 -29.60 -11.18 29.66
N GLY A 13 -30.59 -11.89 29.09
CA GLY A 13 -30.36 -12.81 27.98
C GLY A 13 -29.96 -12.10 26.67
N LEU A 14 -30.52 -10.91 26.42
CA LEU A 14 -30.19 -10.11 25.23
C LEU A 14 -28.82 -9.42 25.31
N VAL A 15 -28.33 -9.10 26.51
CA VAL A 15 -26.98 -8.51 26.68
C VAL A 15 -25.88 -9.57 26.51
N PHE A 16 -26.12 -10.83 26.87
CA PHE A 16 -25.17 -11.91 26.61
C PHE A 16 -25.10 -12.34 25.14
N LEU A 17 -26.18 -12.17 24.36
CA LEU A 17 -26.17 -12.38 22.91
C LEU A 17 -25.48 -11.25 22.13
N PHE A 18 -25.29 -10.07 22.73
CA PHE A 18 -24.59 -8.94 22.11
C PHE A 18 -23.07 -8.86 22.41
N CYS A 19 -22.56 -9.70 23.32
CA CYS A 19 -21.12 -9.72 23.67
C CYS A 19 -20.35 -10.93 23.11
N ALA A 20 -20.98 -11.81 22.33
CA ALA A 20 -20.31 -12.90 21.60
C ALA A 20 -19.91 -12.54 20.15
N GLY A 21 -20.10 -11.28 19.72
CA GLY A 21 -19.81 -10.79 18.37
C GLY A 21 -18.44 -10.10 18.18
N CYS A 22 -17.50 -10.26 19.12
CA CYS A 22 -16.17 -9.66 19.02
C CYS A 22 -15.06 -10.69 19.24
N GLN A 23 -15.08 -11.78 18.48
CA GLN A 23 -13.91 -12.63 18.26
C GLN A 23 -13.85 -13.02 16.78
N GLY A 24 -12.78 -12.61 16.11
CA GLY A 24 -12.35 -13.13 14.81
C GLY A 24 -13.29 -12.87 13.64
N PHE A 25 -13.19 -11.68 13.01
CA PHE A 25 -13.51 -11.57 11.59
C PHE A 25 -12.44 -12.35 10.81
N SER A 26 -12.63 -13.67 10.71
CA SER A 26 -12.13 -14.47 9.61
C SER A 26 -13.00 -14.09 8.42
N PHE A 27 -12.48 -13.28 7.51
CA PHE A 27 -13.15 -13.04 6.24
C PHE A 27 -13.13 -14.34 5.45
N ASP A 28 -14.26 -15.04 5.50
CA ASP A 28 -14.59 -16.13 4.59
C ASP A 28 -14.96 -15.49 3.25
N LEU A 29 -13.95 -15.28 2.39
CA LEU A 29 -14.14 -14.91 0.98
C LEU A 29 -14.67 -16.14 0.23
N ASN A 30 -15.93 -16.48 0.52
CA ASN A 30 -16.56 -17.67 -0.03
C ASN A 30 -17.21 -17.34 -1.39
N SER A 31 -16.38 -17.36 -2.42
CA SER A 31 -16.74 -18.02 -3.68
C SER A 31 -15.56 -18.91 -4.07
N GLU A 32 -15.29 -19.95 -3.27
CA GLU A 32 -14.37 -21.03 -3.67
C GLU A 32 -14.93 -21.66 -4.95
N SER A 33 -14.44 -21.20 -6.09
CA SER A 33 -14.56 -21.97 -7.31
C SER A 33 -13.71 -23.23 -7.12
N ALA A 34 -14.13 -24.39 -7.65
CA ALA A 34 -13.30 -25.61 -7.60
C ALA A 34 -11.91 -25.43 -8.25
N ILE A 35 -11.70 -24.32 -8.97
CA ILE A 35 -10.43 -23.86 -9.48
C ILE A 35 -9.55 -23.34 -8.33
N ASP A 36 -10.08 -22.58 -7.36
CA ASP A 36 -9.32 -22.01 -6.25
C ASP A 36 -8.73 -23.08 -5.32
N SER A 37 -9.47 -24.14 -4.95
CA SER A 37 -8.95 -25.19 -4.07
C SER A 37 -7.90 -26.09 -4.76
N TYR A 38 -8.04 -26.33 -6.08
CA TYR A 38 -7.08 -27.10 -6.88
C TYR A 38 -5.76 -26.33 -7.08
N LEU A 39 -5.86 -25.02 -7.35
CA LEU A 39 -4.69 -24.17 -7.49
C LEU A 39 -3.98 -24.02 -6.13
N ASP A 40 -4.72 -23.95 -5.02
CA ASP A 40 -4.11 -23.73 -3.70
C ASP A 40 -3.17 -24.88 -3.28
N THR A 41 -3.58 -26.13 -3.52
CA THR A 41 -2.79 -27.33 -3.20
C THR A 41 -1.72 -27.68 -4.23
N LYS A 42 -1.96 -27.48 -5.54
CA LYS A 42 -0.99 -27.91 -6.57
C LYS A 42 0.08 -26.87 -6.89
N LEU A 43 -0.26 -25.58 -6.85
CA LEU A 43 0.62 -24.51 -7.33
C LEU A 43 1.41 -23.77 -6.25
N PHE A 44 1.00 -23.84 -4.98
CA PHE A 44 1.66 -23.08 -3.92
C PHE A 44 2.39 -23.95 -2.88
N ASP A 45 2.31 -25.27 -2.97
CA ASP A 45 3.05 -26.21 -2.11
C ASP A 45 4.46 -26.51 -2.65
N GLN A 46 4.66 -26.43 -3.96
CA GLN A 46 5.95 -26.64 -4.62
C GLN A 46 6.06 -25.77 -5.88
N VAL A 47 7.29 -25.50 -6.33
CA VAL A 47 7.51 -24.85 -7.63
C VAL A 47 7.29 -25.91 -8.72
N PRO A 48 6.25 -25.79 -9.56
CA PRO A 48 5.93 -26.80 -10.57
C PRO A 48 6.91 -26.74 -11.74
N SER A 49 7.11 -27.83 -12.47
CA SER A 49 7.89 -27.78 -13.71
C SER A 49 7.18 -26.89 -14.75
N VAL A 50 7.96 -26.16 -15.55
CA VAL A 50 7.43 -25.28 -16.60
C VAL A 50 6.59 -26.09 -17.58
N LYS A 51 7.05 -27.29 -17.97
CA LYS A 51 6.33 -28.18 -18.87
C LYS A 51 4.97 -28.59 -18.32
N ASP A 52 4.91 -29.09 -17.08
CA ASP A 52 3.66 -29.56 -16.49
C ASP A 52 2.65 -28.42 -16.32
N LEU A 53 3.14 -27.23 -16.03
CA LEU A 53 2.31 -26.05 -15.90
C LEU A 53 1.72 -25.60 -17.25
N LEU A 54 2.52 -25.64 -18.32
CA LEU A 54 2.05 -25.30 -19.67
C LEU A 54 1.02 -26.29 -20.22
N LEU A 55 1.11 -27.57 -19.83
CA LEU A 55 0.19 -28.64 -20.25
C LEU A 55 -1.09 -28.73 -19.39
N ASP A 56 -1.18 -28.01 -18.27
CA ASP A 56 -2.36 -28.04 -17.40
C ASP A 56 -3.42 -27.05 -17.89
N GLU A 57 -4.50 -27.56 -18.50
CA GLU A 57 -5.62 -26.76 -19.02
C GLU A 57 -6.22 -25.79 -17.98
N ARG A 58 -6.26 -26.20 -16.71
CA ARG A 58 -6.81 -25.34 -15.64
C ARG A 58 -5.90 -24.17 -15.35
N VAL A 59 -4.59 -24.38 -15.44
CA VAL A 59 -3.61 -23.30 -15.30
C VAL A 59 -3.66 -22.37 -16.50
N GLN A 60 -3.82 -22.90 -17.72
CA GLN A 60 -4.00 -22.05 -18.91
C GLN A 60 -5.24 -21.16 -18.80
N ALA A 61 -6.38 -21.72 -18.36
CA ALA A 61 -7.60 -20.95 -18.11
C ALA A 61 -7.44 -19.90 -17.00
N TYR A 62 -6.62 -20.18 -15.98
CA TYR A 62 -6.26 -19.24 -14.93
C TYR A 62 -5.39 -18.08 -15.47
N LEU A 63 -4.33 -18.40 -16.21
CA LEU A 63 -3.35 -17.42 -16.71
C LEU A 63 -3.96 -16.41 -17.68
N GLN A 64 -5.02 -16.80 -18.39
CA GLN A 64 -5.79 -15.87 -19.24
C GLN A 64 -6.51 -14.78 -18.44
N LYS A 65 -6.77 -15.00 -17.14
CA LYS A 65 -7.49 -14.06 -16.28
C LYS A 65 -6.55 -13.26 -15.39
N GLN A 66 -5.47 -13.87 -14.93
CA GLN A 66 -4.58 -13.26 -13.94
C GLN A 66 -3.18 -13.89 -13.99
N PRO A 67 -2.14 -13.15 -13.56
CA PRO A 67 -0.79 -13.69 -13.47
C PRO A 67 -0.65 -14.73 -12.34
N TYR A 68 0.35 -15.58 -12.47
CA TYR A 68 0.73 -16.59 -11.49
C TYR A 68 2.12 -16.25 -10.92
N ILE A 69 2.20 -16.13 -9.59
CA ILE A 69 3.47 -16.00 -8.89
C ILE A 69 4.14 -17.38 -8.86
N TYR A 70 5.07 -17.60 -9.78
CA TYR A 70 5.67 -18.90 -10.04
C TYR A 70 6.58 -19.38 -8.89
N GLY A 71 7.31 -18.46 -8.26
CA GLY A 71 8.11 -18.75 -7.09
C GLY A 71 9.25 -17.76 -6.89
N ARG A 72 10.09 -18.03 -5.89
CA ARG A 72 11.28 -17.22 -5.59
C ARG A 72 12.56 -18.04 -5.51
N SER A 73 13.68 -17.34 -5.65
CA SER A 73 15.01 -17.94 -5.52
C SER A 73 15.29 -18.43 -4.10
N MET A 74 16.16 -19.44 -3.98
CA MET A 74 16.61 -19.98 -2.68
C MET A 74 17.23 -18.92 -1.77
N ASP A 75 17.95 -17.96 -2.34
CA ASP A 75 18.58 -16.84 -1.63
C ASP A 75 17.64 -15.65 -1.40
N GLY A 76 16.39 -15.74 -1.88
CA GLY A 76 15.36 -14.71 -1.71
C GLY A 76 15.64 -13.41 -2.47
N ARG A 77 16.47 -13.42 -3.52
CA ARG A 77 16.83 -12.23 -4.32
C ARG A 77 16.03 -12.07 -5.61
N THR A 78 15.43 -13.15 -6.10
CA THR A 78 14.72 -13.16 -7.38
C THR A 78 13.31 -13.68 -7.21
N LEU A 79 12.36 -13.04 -7.89
CA LEU A 79 10.96 -13.47 -8.00
C LEU A 79 10.66 -13.81 -9.45
N ALA A 80 9.99 -14.93 -9.69
CA ALA A 80 9.51 -15.32 -11.02
C ALA A 80 7.98 -15.18 -11.10
N ILE A 81 7.50 -14.57 -12.18
CA ILE A 81 6.08 -14.37 -12.43
C ILE A 81 5.75 -14.87 -13.83
N LEU A 82 4.70 -15.67 -13.94
CA LEU A 82 4.19 -16.19 -15.19
C LEU A 82 2.89 -15.49 -15.56
N SER A 83 2.74 -15.09 -16.81
CA SER A 83 1.57 -14.40 -17.31
C SER A 83 1.22 -14.80 -18.73
N TYR A 84 -0.01 -14.55 -19.16
CA TYR A 84 -0.44 -14.75 -20.54
C TYR A 84 -0.45 -13.43 -21.31
N VAL A 85 0.12 -13.45 -22.52
CA VAL A 85 0.16 -12.30 -23.44
C VAL A 85 -0.77 -12.58 -24.62
N GLY A 86 -2.00 -12.07 -24.55
CA GLY A 86 -3.08 -12.41 -25.48
C GLY A 86 -2.77 -12.18 -26.96
N GLN A 87 -2.07 -11.09 -27.32
CA GLN A 87 -1.71 -10.81 -28.71
C GLN A 87 -0.72 -11.80 -29.31
N LYS A 88 0.21 -12.29 -28.48
CA LYS A 88 1.21 -13.29 -28.90
C LYS A 88 0.71 -14.72 -28.73
N GLN A 89 -0.47 -14.88 -28.12
CA GLN A 89 -1.06 -16.16 -27.73
C GLN A 89 -0.08 -17.06 -26.96
N SER A 90 0.80 -16.46 -26.16
CA SER A 90 1.89 -17.14 -25.49
C SER A 90 1.96 -16.80 -24.02
N CYS A 91 2.56 -17.70 -23.23
CA CYS A 91 2.90 -17.40 -21.86
C CYS A 91 4.26 -16.69 -21.80
N ARG A 92 4.43 -15.82 -20.81
CA ARG A 92 5.65 -15.05 -20.56
C ARG A 92 6.08 -15.26 -19.12
N LEU A 93 7.32 -15.70 -18.93
CA LEU A 93 7.96 -15.87 -17.63
C LEU A 93 8.97 -14.75 -17.40
N ASP A 94 8.71 -13.92 -16.41
CA ASP A 94 9.55 -12.78 -16.03
C ASP A 94 10.29 -13.05 -14.73
N PHE A 95 11.58 -12.68 -14.69
CA PHE A 95 12.42 -12.76 -13.49
C PHE A 95 12.75 -11.36 -12.99
N TYR A 96 12.33 -11.04 -11.77
CA TYR A 96 12.54 -9.73 -11.15
C TYR A 96 13.62 -9.80 -10.08
N ARG A 97 14.54 -8.82 -10.09
CA ARG A 97 15.50 -8.63 -9.00
C ARG A 97 14.85 -7.86 -7.87
N LEU A 98 14.72 -8.47 -6.70
CA LEU A 98 13.98 -7.86 -5.58
C LEU A 98 14.65 -6.63 -4.98
N SER A 99 15.99 -6.51 -5.11
CA SER A 99 16.69 -5.33 -4.61
C SER A 99 16.43 -4.06 -5.42
N THR A 100 16.06 -4.19 -6.70
CA THR A 100 15.80 -3.04 -7.59
C THR A 100 14.37 -2.97 -8.09
N GLY A 101 13.63 -4.08 -8.05
CA GLY A 101 12.31 -4.22 -8.63
C GLY A 101 12.29 -4.45 -10.14
N GLU A 102 13.45 -4.45 -10.79
CA GLU A 102 13.58 -4.50 -12.24
C GLU A 102 13.48 -5.92 -12.79
N SER A 103 12.88 -6.07 -13.97
CA SER A 103 12.94 -7.32 -14.73
C SER A 103 14.36 -7.54 -15.26
N ILE A 104 14.96 -8.65 -14.85
CA ILE A 104 16.30 -9.10 -15.29
C ILE A 104 16.20 -9.79 -16.64
N GLN A 105 15.16 -10.61 -16.82
CA GLN A 105 14.99 -11.43 -18.01
C GLN A 105 13.52 -11.78 -18.21
N THR A 106 13.14 -11.87 -19.47
CA THR A 106 11.84 -12.31 -19.93
C THR A 106 12.01 -13.47 -20.90
N LEU A 107 11.31 -14.57 -20.65
CA LEU A 107 11.26 -15.74 -21.54
C LEU A 107 9.84 -15.93 -22.05
N TYR A 108 9.70 -16.10 -23.37
CA TYR A 108 8.41 -16.39 -23.99
C TYR A 108 8.28 -17.90 -24.18
N LEU A 109 7.21 -18.46 -23.64
CA LEU A 109 6.94 -19.89 -23.63
C LEU A 109 5.93 -20.24 -24.73
N PRO A 110 6.05 -21.43 -25.34
CA PRO A 110 5.10 -21.89 -26.34
C PRO A 110 3.70 -22.02 -25.75
N SER A 111 2.69 -21.92 -26.61
CA SER A 111 1.31 -22.20 -26.22
C SER A 111 1.12 -23.69 -25.90
N GLN A 112 0.08 -24.02 -25.13
CA GLN A 112 -0.27 -25.43 -24.84
C GLN A 112 -0.42 -26.24 -26.15
N ALA A 113 -1.20 -25.73 -27.10
CA ALA A 113 -1.45 -26.40 -28.38
C ALA A 113 -0.17 -26.64 -29.19
N GLU A 114 0.76 -25.67 -29.18
CA GLU A 114 2.05 -25.80 -29.85
C GLU A 114 2.92 -26.87 -29.17
N LEU A 115 2.98 -26.87 -27.85
CA LEU A 115 3.75 -27.84 -27.08
C LEU A 115 3.22 -29.27 -27.28
N GLU A 116 1.90 -29.46 -27.22
CA GLU A 116 1.24 -30.76 -27.45
C GLU A 116 1.46 -31.26 -28.88
N ALA A 117 1.27 -30.41 -29.89
CA ALA A 117 1.47 -30.79 -31.29
C ALA A 117 2.93 -31.23 -31.56
N ARG A 118 3.89 -30.59 -30.88
CA ARG A 118 5.32 -30.84 -31.09
C ARG A 118 5.82 -32.04 -30.31
N MET A 119 5.27 -32.33 -29.13
CA MET A 119 5.55 -33.54 -28.35
C MET A 119 5.29 -34.84 -29.12
N HIS A 120 4.43 -34.81 -30.13
CA HIS A 120 4.05 -35.97 -30.95
C HIS A 120 4.62 -35.92 -32.38
N SER A 121 5.51 -34.96 -32.69
CA SER A 121 6.11 -34.79 -34.02
C SER A 121 7.57 -35.24 -34.06
N GLU A 122 8.03 -35.76 -35.20
CA GLU A 122 9.46 -36.10 -35.43
C GLU A 122 10.38 -34.86 -35.37
N ASN A 123 9.83 -33.66 -35.53
CA ASN A 123 10.53 -32.37 -35.41
C ASN A 123 10.24 -31.68 -34.06
N GLY A 124 9.91 -32.45 -33.02
CA GLY A 124 9.54 -31.96 -31.68
C GLY A 124 10.71 -31.58 -30.79
N ASP A 125 11.92 -32.02 -31.16
CA ASP A 125 13.10 -31.99 -30.30
C ASP A 125 13.52 -30.56 -29.91
N GLU A 126 13.44 -29.60 -30.84
CA GLU A 126 13.89 -28.22 -30.60
C GLU A 126 13.05 -27.49 -29.53
N ILE A 127 11.73 -27.66 -29.53
CA ILE A 127 10.85 -27.02 -28.53
C ILE A 127 11.00 -27.69 -27.17
N LEU A 128 11.17 -29.01 -27.14
CA LEU A 128 11.43 -29.74 -25.91
C LEU A 128 12.79 -29.38 -25.31
N GLU A 129 13.80 -29.20 -26.16
CA GLU A 129 15.11 -28.69 -25.77
C GLU A 129 14.99 -27.26 -25.22
N TYR A 130 14.26 -26.37 -25.89
CA TYR A 130 14.01 -25.02 -25.40
C TYR A 130 13.34 -25.02 -24.01
N ILE A 131 12.28 -25.82 -23.82
CA ILE A 131 11.63 -25.96 -22.51
C ILE A 131 12.62 -26.52 -21.47
N GLY A 132 13.50 -27.45 -21.86
CA GLY A 132 14.59 -27.93 -21.01
C GLY A 132 15.54 -26.81 -20.58
N ILE A 133 15.96 -25.94 -21.50
CA ILE A 133 16.82 -24.78 -21.23
C ILE A 133 16.11 -23.78 -20.30
N VAL A 134 14.82 -23.53 -20.52
CA VAL A 134 14.01 -22.67 -19.65
C VAL A 134 13.95 -23.26 -18.24
N GLN A 135 13.67 -24.57 -18.12
CA GLN A 135 13.64 -25.25 -16.83
C GLN A 135 15.00 -25.18 -16.12
N GLU A 136 16.09 -25.41 -16.84
CA GLU A 136 17.45 -25.28 -16.29
C GLU A 136 17.74 -23.83 -15.83
N THR A 137 17.29 -22.84 -16.59
CA THR A 137 17.42 -21.42 -16.24
C THR A 137 16.66 -21.11 -14.94
N VAL A 138 15.47 -21.66 -14.77
CA VAL A 138 14.66 -21.55 -13.54
C VAL A 138 15.39 -22.22 -12.36
N GLU A 139 15.80 -23.47 -12.50
CA GLU A 139 16.29 -24.29 -11.39
C GLU A 139 17.75 -24.02 -10.99
N ARG A 140 18.61 -23.76 -11.97
CA ARG A 140 20.06 -23.60 -11.78
C ARG A 140 20.50 -22.16 -11.97
N GLY A 141 19.95 -21.46 -12.97
CA GLY A 141 20.27 -20.06 -13.23
C GLY A 141 19.79 -19.15 -12.10
N TYR A 142 18.47 -19.02 -11.95
CA TYR A 142 17.85 -18.17 -10.93
C TYR A 142 17.51 -18.90 -9.63
N GLN A 143 17.64 -20.23 -9.60
CA GLN A 143 17.39 -21.07 -8.44
C GLN A 143 16.00 -20.89 -7.83
N ILE A 144 14.98 -20.71 -8.66
CA ILE A 144 13.59 -20.59 -8.24
C ILE A 144 13.11 -21.96 -7.74
N LYS A 145 13.10 -22.13 -6.41
CA LYS A 145 12.80 -23.41 -5.75
C LYS A 145 11.84 -23.29 -4.58
N ARG A 146 11.51 -22.06 -4.16
CA ARG A 146 10.60 -21.82 -3.05
C ARG A 146 9.27 -21.31 -3.61
N PRO A 147 8.15 -21.99 -3.36
CA PRO A 147 6.86 -21.45 -3.71
C PRO A 147 6.58 -20.21 -2.84
N VAL A 148 5.68 -19.36 -3.32
CA VAL A 148 5.23 -18.16 -2.61
C VAL A 148 3.72 -18.11 -2.74
N LYS A 149 3.02 -18.10 -1.61
CA LYS A 149 1.56 -17.94 -1.61
C LYS A 149 1.22 -16.45 -1.63
N PRO A 150 0.66 -15.92 -2.74
CA PRO A 150 0.35 -14.51 -2.84
C PRO A 150 -0.94 -14.17 -2.10
N ILE A 151 -1.00 -12.96 -1.55
CA ILE A 151 -2.25 -12.36 -1.05
C ILE A 151 -2.70 -11.35 -2.11
N LEU A 152 -3.81 -11.63 -2.79
CA LEU A 152 -4.42 -10.68 -3.71
C LEU A 152 -5.00 -9.50 -2.93
N LEU A 153 -4.57 -8.30 -3.30
CA LEU A 153 -4.92 -7.05 -2.65
C LEU A 153 -6.13 -6.42 -3.32
N VAL A 154 -7.22 -6.30 -2.56
CA VAL A 154 -8.47 -5.67 -2.98
C VAL A 154 -8.40 -4.19 -2.61
N PRO A 155 -8.61 -3.25 -3.56
CA PRO A 155 -8.61 -1.82 -3.29
C PRO A 155 -9.45 -1.42 -2.07
N GLN A 156 -8.97 -0.43 -1.32
CA GLN A 156 -9.54 0.11 -0.08
C GLN A 156 -9.55 -0.85 1.13
N THR A 157 -9.17 -2.12 0.95
CA THR A 157 -9.09 -3.10 2.04
C THR A 157 -7.80 -2.95 2.83
N ARG A 158 -7.87 -3.18 4.15
CA ARG A 158 -6.71 -3.08 5.06
C ARG A 158 -6.16 -4.47 5.35
N TYR A 159 -4.88 -4.68 5.08
CA TYR A 159 -4.16 -5.93 5.30
C TYR A 159 -3.13 -5.76 6.42
N ILE A 160 -2.91 -6.81 7.21
CA ILE A 160 -1.93 -6.79 8.31
C ILE A 160 -0.57 -7.23 7.75
N LEU A 161 0.43 -6.36 7.85
CA LEU A 161 1.83 -6.72 7.54
C LEU A 161 2.54 -7.29 8.77
N ASN A 162 2.39 -6.64 9.93
CA ASN A 162 3.01 -7.10 11.16
C ASN A 162 2.11 -6.74 12.33
N LYS A 163 1.51 -7.76 12.94
CA LYS A 163 0.52 -7.57 14.02
C LYS A 163 1.14 -6.96 15.27
N ASP A 164 2.36 -7.37 15.62
CA ASP A 164 3.04 -6.95 16.85
C ASP A 164 3.50 -5.49 16.79
N LYS A 165 3.91 -5.05 15.60
CA LYS A 165 4.24 -3.63 15.34
C LYS A 165 3.02 -2.80 14.94
N GLY A 166 1.92 -3.46 14.62
CA GLY A 166 0.70 -2.86 14.10
C GLY A 166 0.92 -2.16 12.75
N TRP A 167 1.69 -2.79 11.87
CA TRP A 167 1.84 -2.35 10.48
C TRP A 167 0.71 -2.93 9.63
N TYR A 168 0.11 -2.07 8.83
CA TYR A 168 -0.96 -2.40 7.91
C TYR A 168 -0.66 -1.83 6.54
N VAL A 169 -1.16 -2.48 5.50
CA VAL A 169 -1.10 -1.97 4.13
C VAL A 169 -2.51 -1.83 3.56
N ARG A 170 -2.73 -0.81 2.75
CA ARG A 170 -3.98 -0.58 2.03
C ARG A 170 -3.68 -0.20 0.57
N PRO A 171 -4.05 -1.03 -0.41
CA PRO A 171 -4.11 -0.63 -1.80
C PRO A 171 -5.22 0.41 -1.98
N VAL A 172 -4.99 1.43 -2.80
CA VAL A 172 -5.96 2.45 -3.16
C VAL A 172 -5.94 2.55 -4.68
N GLN A 173 -7.12 2.50 -5.29
CA GLN A 173 -7.28 2.72 -6.71
C GLN A 173 -8.26 3.87 -6.88
N GLU A 174 -7.76 4.97 -7.42
CA GLU A 174 -8.50 6.22 -7.71
C GLU A 174 -8.32 6.52 -9.21
N GLU A 175 -9.22 7.26 -9.85
CA GLU A 175 -9.27 7.45 -11.30
C GLU A 175 -7.90 7.60 -11.97
N GLY A 176 -7.48 6.59 -12.75
CA GLY A 176 -6.20 6.57 -13.47
C GLY A 176 -4.96 6.24 -12.64
N HIS A 177 -5.08 5.94 -11.35
CA HIS A 177 -3.94 5.69 -10.47
C HIS A 177 -4.13 4.50 -9.52
N PHE A 178 -3.04 3.80 -9.26
CA PHE A 178 -2.94 2.80 -8.20
C PHE A 178 -1.91 3.25 -7.17
N HIS A 179 -2.24 3.16 -5.89
CA HIS A 179 -1.39 3.54 -4.77
C HIS A 179 -1.34 2.42 -3.74
N LEU A 180 -0.21 2.29 -3.06
CA LEU A 180 -0.09 1.43 -1.89
C LEU A 180 0.33 2.25 -0.68
N THR A 181 -0.56 2.32 0.30
CA THR A 181 -0.34 3.02 1.56
C THR A 181 0.00 2.03 2.67
N ILE A 182 0.90 2.40 3.57
CA ILE A 182 1.15 1.72 4.83
C ILE A 182 0.63 2.59 5.97
N GLU A 183 0.08 1.97 6.99
CA GLU A 183 -0.38 2.60 8.22
C GLU A 183 0.21 1.86 9.43
N ASN A 184 0.58 2.59 10.48
CA ASN A 184 1.01 1.99 11.75
C ASN A 184 -0.05 2.04 12.85
N SER A 185 0.23 1.42 13.99
CA SER A 185 -0.67 1.39 15.15
C SER A 185 -0.98 2.78 15.74
N ARG A 186 -0.12 3.77 15.48
CA ARG A 186 -0.31 5.18 15.90
C ARG A 186 -1.14 5.98 14.89
N GLY A 187 -1.56 5.36 13.79
CA GLY A 187 -2.29 5.98 12.69
C GLY A 187 -1.41 6.88 11.82
N GLU A 188 -0.08 6.74 11.88
CA GLU A 188 0.82 7.34 10.90
C GLU A 188 0.68 6.54 9.60
N HIS A 189 0.62 7.23 8.47
CA HIS A 189 0.38 6.62 7.18
C HIS A 189 1.24 7.28 6.09
N TRP A 190 1.61 6.48 5.09
CA TRP A 190 2.36 6.95 3.93
C TRP A 190 2.19 6.02 2.73
N THR A 191 2.19 6.59 1.54
CA THR A 191 2.32 5.85 0.29
C THR A 191 3.76 5.39 0.09
N ILE A 192 3.94 4.08 -0.11
CA ILE A 192 5.22 3.49 -0.53
C ILE A 192 5.31 3.29 -2.03
N PHE A 193 4.17 3.34 -2.73
CA PHE A 193 4.10 3.09 -4.16
C PHE A 193 2.95 3.85 -4.82
N ARG A 194 3.20 4.44 -5.98
CA ARG A 194 2.17 4.98 -6.86
C ARG A 194 2.50 4.61 -8.30
N GLN A 195 1.51 4.09 -9.01
CA GLN A 195 1.55 3.83 -10.45
C GLN A 195 0.48 4.66 -11.13
N ASP A 196 0.88 5.37 -12.18
CA ASP A 196 -0.07 5.88 -13.15
C ASP A 196 -0.55 4.73 -14.02
N LEU A 197 -1.85 4.44 -13.93
CA LEU A 197 -2.52 3.42 -14.73
C LEU A 197 -2.99 4.01 -16.07
N GLY A 198 -3.04 5.33 -16.22
CA GLY A 198 -3.52 5.99 -17.43
C GLY A 198 -4.91 5.50 -17.84
N LYS A 199 -4.99 4.79 -18.98
CA LYS A 199 -6.24 4.20 -19.52
C LYS A 199 -6.43 2.71 -19.19
N ILE A 200 -5.57 2.14 -18.35
CA ILE A 200 -5.64 0.73 -17.98
C ILE A 200 -6.82 0.53 -17.04
N GLY A 201 -7.74 -0.35 -17.43
CA GLY A 201 -8.91 -0.68 -16.63
C GLY A 201 -8.54 -1.41 -15.33
N PRO A 202 -9.30 -1.24 -14.24
CA PRO A 202 -9.03 -1.89 -12.96
C PRO A 202 -8.99 -3.43 -13.05
N GLU A 203 -9.74 -4.02 -13.98
CA GLU A 203 -9.76 -5.45 -14.25
C GLU A 203 -8.45 -6.00 -14.83
N GLN A 204 -7.55 -5.13 -15.27
CA GLN A 204 -6.25 -5.50 -15.84
C GLN A 204 -5.10 -5.31 -14.85
N VAL A 205 -5.38 -4.85 -13.62
CA VAL A 205 -4.39 -4.55 -12.60
C VAL A 205 -4.52 -5.54 -11.44
N PHE A 206 -3.45 -6.30 -11.20
CA PHE A 206 -3.38 -7.29 -10.14
C PHE A 206 -2.31 -6.89 -9.14
N ALA A 207 -2.74 -6.57 -7.92
CA ALA A 207 -1.85 -6.21 -6.84
C ALA A 207 -1.70 -7.38 -5.87
N TYR A 208 -0.47 -7.80 -5.59
CA TYR A 208 -0.18 -8.90 -4.66
C TYR A 208 0.74 -8.45 -3.54
N LEU A 209 0.48 -8.98 -2.36
CA LEU A 209 1.41 -8.96 -1.24
C LEU A 209 1.96 -10.36 -1.01
N LEU A 210 3.29 -10.47 -0.96
CA LEU A 210 4.00 -11.75 -0.88
C LEU A 210 4.81 -11.81 0.42
N PRO A 211 4.54 -12.76 1.32
CA PRO A 211 5.41 -13.01 2.47
C PRO A 211 6.67 -13.76 2.01
N PHE A 212 7.85 -13.26 2.40
CA PHE A 212 9.15 -13.83 1.97
C PHE A 212 9.84 -14.63 3.07
N ASP A 213 9.33 -14.58 4.29
CA ASP A 213 9.77 -15.36 5.42
C ASP A 213 8.57 -15.87 6.23
N GLU A 214 8.78 -16.96 6.98
CA GLU A 214 7.73 -17.58 7.80
C GLU A 214 7.25 -16.65 8.92
N ASN A 215 8.10 -15.71 9.34
CA ASN A 215 7.80 -14.74 10.38
C ASN A 215 7.10 -13.49 9.86
N ASN A 216 6.84 -13.38 8.55
CA ASN A 216 6.20 -12.22 7.94
C ASN A 216 6.91 -10.90 8.29
N SER A 217 8.23 -10.93 8.41
CA SER A 217 9.08 -9.76 8.65
C SER A 217 9.63 -9.16 7.35
N VAL A 218 9.52 -9.92 6.26
CA VAL A 218 9.95 -9.53 4.92
C VAL A 218 8.80 -9.75 3.94
N TRP A 219 8.55 -8.72 3.14
CA TRP A 219 7.41 -8.65 2.25
C TRP A 219 7.85 -8.14 0.88
N THR A 220 7.16 -8.63 -0.16
CA THR A 220 7.29 -8.08 -1.50
C THR A 220 5.91 -7.70 -1.99
N PHE A 221 5.78 -6.49 -2.49
CA PHE A 221 4.59 -6.03 -3.17
C PHE A 221 4.80 -6.09 -4.68
N VAL A 222 3.78 -6.56 -5.39
CA VAL A 222 3.80 -6.68 -6.84
C VAL A 222 2.55 -6.00 -7.39
N VAL A 223 2.72 -5.11 -8.36
CA VAL A 223 1.62 -4.65 -9.23
C VAL A 223 1.89 -5.16 -10.62
N PHE A 224 1.00 -6.02 -11.07
CA PHE A 224 1.04 -6.64 -12.37
C PHE A 224 -0.05 -6.03 -13.25
N MET A 225 0.32 -5.59 -14.45
CA MET A 225 -0.60 -5.11 -15.47
C MET A 225 -0.69 -6.17 -16.58
N MET A 226 -1.90 -6.61 -16.90
CA MET A 226 -2.11 -7.60 -17.95
C MET A 226 -1.94 -7.00 -19.36
N GLY A 227 -1.70 -7.87 -20.34
CA GLY A 227 -1.65 -7.49 -21.76
C GLY A 227 -0.36 -6.77 -22.16
N GLU A 228 -0.47 -5.74 -22.99
CA GLU A 228 0.67 -4.95 -23.51
C GLU A 228 1.41 -4.19 -22.42
N ASN A 229 0.77 -3.97 -21.27
CA ASN A 229 1.33 -3.22 -20.14
C ASN A 229 2.12 -4.12 -19.17
N ALA A 230 2.29 -5.42 -19.44
CA ALA A 230 3.07 -6.31 -18.56
C ALA A 230 4.53 -5.86 -18.38
N GLU A 231 5.06 -5.01 -19.25
CA GLU A 231 6.41 -4.47 -19.11
C GLU A 231 6.50 -3.32 -18.09
N THR A 232 5.37 -2.72 -17.71
CA THR A 232 5.32 -1.66 -16.69
C THR A 232 5.10 -2.22 -15.28
N ASN A 233 5.13 -3.55 -15.11
CA ASN A 233 5.00 -4.22 -13.83
C ASN A 233 6.00 -3.68 -12.80
N VAL A 234 5.55 -3.61 -11.56
CA VAL A 234 6.35 -3.11 -10.46
C VAL A 234 6.48 -4.20 -9.40
N VAL A 235 7.72 -4.43 -8.96
CA VAL A 235 8.03 -5.28 -7.82
C VAL A 235 8.79 -4.44 -6.80
N GLN A 236 8.30 -4.37 -5.56
CA GLN A 236 8.94 -3.62 -4.49
C GLN A 236 9.10 -4.48 -3.25
N HIS A 237 10.35 -4.64 -2.82
CA HIS A 237 10.70 -5.41 -1.64
C HIS A 237 10.84 -4.50 -0.42
N PHE A 238 10.33 -4.95 0.73
CA PHE A 238 10.43 -4.23 1.99
C PHE A 238 10.56 -5.19 3.17
N ASP A 239 11.34 -4.78 4.15
CA ASP A 239 11.46 -5.49 5.43
C ASP A 239 10.96 -4.60 6.58
N ASP A 240 10.83 -5.22 7.75
CA ASP A 240 10.49 -4.53 8.98
C ASP A 240 11.36 -3.29 9.26
N LYS A 241 12.63 -3.28 8.83
CA LYS A 241 13.51 -2.13 8.97
C LYS A 241 13.10 -1.03 8.02
N THR A 242 12.94 -1.30 6.74
CA THR A 242 12.49 -0.35 5.70
C THR A 242 11.13 0.24 6.03
N LEU A 243 10.23 -0.55 6.61
CA LEU A 243 8.94 -0.08 7.15
C LEU A 243 9.10 0.85 8.37
N SER A 244 10.10 0.60 9.22
CA SER A 244 10.35 1.37 10.44
C SER A 244 11.33 2.53 10.25
N SER A 245 12.12 2.50 9.19
CA SER A 245 13.18 3.42 8.84
C SER A 245 12.92 3.87 7.41
N VAL A 246 12.16 4.95 7.26
CA VAL A 246 12.33 5.76 6.07
C VAL A 246 13.58 6.62 6.34
N PRO A 247 14.68 6.52 5.57
CA PRO A 247 15.85 7.41 5.72
C PRO A 247 15.45 8.90 5.67
N PHE A 248 14.32 9.18 5.03
CA PHE A 248 13.66 10.46 4.90
C PHE A 248 13.13 11.05 6.21
N ASP A 249 12.69 10.22 7.16
CA ASP A 249 12.13 10.68 8.44
C ASP A 249 13.22 11.23 9.36
N GLN A 250 14.43 10.67 9.32
CA GLN A 250 15.54 11.18 10.12
C GLN A 250 15.97 12.59 9.67
N GLU A 251 16.00 12.83 8.36
CA GLU A 251 16.34 14.15 7.84
C GLU A 251 15.22 15.16 8.11
N LEU A 252 13.95 14.77 7.93
CA LEU A 252 12.81 15.62 8.28
C LEU A 252 12.69 15.88 9.79
N GLU A 253 13.01 14.88 10.62
CA GLU A 253 13.08 15.03 12.07
C GLU A 253 14.19 16.02 12.44
N GLN A 254 15.36 15.95 11.80
CA GLN A 254 16.44 16.93 11.98
C GLN A 254 16.03 18.34 11.54
N VAL A 255 15.39 18.48 10.38
CA VAL A 255 14.86 19.76 9.89
C VAL A 255 13.83 20.31 10.88
N CYS A 256 12.91 19.46 11.34
CA CYS A 256 11.89 19.85 12.30
C CYS A 256 12.49 20.31 13.64
N ASN A 257 13.42 19.53 14.20
CA ASN A 257 14.09 19.85 15.45
C ASN A 257 14.97 21.10 15.33
N ARG A 258 15.53 21.36 14.15
CA ARG A 258 16.28 22.60 13.87
C ARG A 258 15.37 23.81 13.77
N MET A 259 14.20 23.65 13.15
CA MET A 259 13.30 24.77 12.82
C MET A 259 12.28 25.07 13.92
N LEU A 260 11.90 24.11 14.76
CA LEU A 260 11.04 24.29 15.92
C LEU A 260 11.91 24.23 17.19
N ALA A 261 11.94 25.32 17.96
CA ALA A 261 12.85 25.55 19.09
C ALA A 261 13.02 24.38 20.11
N GLU A 262 14.17 24.42 20.79
CA GLU A 262 14.78 23.38 21.64
C GLU A 262 13.87 22.74 22.69
N GLY A 263 14.07 21.43 22.87
CA GLY A 263 13.38 20.57 23.83
C GLY A 263 12.98 19.26 23.16
N LYS A 264 13.39 18.14 23.77
CA LYS A 264 13.31 16.69 23.42
C LYS A 264 12.62 16.26 22.10
N LYS A 265 13.15 15.16 21.55
CA LYS A 265 12.77 14.42 20.32
C LYS A 265 11.29 14.00 20.25
N ASP A 266 10.39 14.97 20.12
CA ASP A 266 8.94 14.76 20.02
C ASP A 266 8.37 15.32 18.71
N CYS A 267 9.21 15.71 17.75
CA CYS A 267 8.75 16.01 16.40
C CYS A 267 8.61 14.71 15.60
N ARG A 268 7.51 14.61 14.85
CA ARG A 268 7.21 13.47 14.00
C ARG A 268 6.57 13.91 12.68
N LEU A 269 6.79 13.12 11.63
CA LEU A 269 6.02 13.22 10.40
C LEU A 269 4.57 12.81 10.67
N ALA A 270 3.65 13.70 10.39
CA ALA A 270 2.22 13.54 10.63
C ALA A 270 1.44 13.23 9.34
N PHE A 271 1.93 13.76 8.22
CA PHE A 271 1.37 13.53 6.89
C PHE A 271 2.43 13.81 5.82
N ARG A 272 2.38 13.05 4.72
CA ARG A 272 3.15 13.28 3.50
C ARG A 272 2.18 13.34 2.33
N HIS A 273 2.25 14.39 1.54
CA HIS A 273 1.48 14.52 0.31
C HIS A 273 2.08 13.65 -0.80
N GLU A 274 1.19 12.97 -1.50
CA GLU A 274 1.50 11.81 -2.33
C GLU A 274 1.31 12.07 -3.84
N GLU A 275 1.05 13.33 -4.21
CA GLU A 275 1.06 13.79 -5.61
C GLU A 275 2.45 14.27 -6.05
N GLN A 276 2.58 14.64 -7.34
CA GLN A 276 3.87 15.03 -7.96
C GLN A 276 4.62 16.14 -7.19
N ASP A 277 3.90 16.89 -6.36
CA ASP A 277 4.45 17.95 -5.52
C ASP A 277 4.37 17.56 -4.06
N HIS A 278 5.41 16.88 -3.60
CA HIS A 278 5.48 16.44 -2.22
C HIS A 278 5.47 17.65 -1.28
N TRP A 279 4.66 17.56 -0.24
CA TRP A 279 4.74 18.43 0.91
C TRP A 279 4.54 17.59 2.17
N TYR A 280 5.04 18.07 3.30
CA TYR A 280 5.15 17.29 4.54
C TYR A 280 4.55 18.07 5.70
N LEU A 281 3.65 17.45 6.48
CA LEU A 281 3.22 17.95 7.77
C LEU A 281 4.07 17.32 8.87
N LEU A 282 4.84 18.13 9.59
CA LEU A 282 5.60 17.71 10.77
C LEU A 282 4.95 18.32 12.01
N VAL A 283 4.78 17.55 13.08
CA VAL A 283 4.08 18.02 14.29
C VAL A 283 4.85 17.70 15.55
N LYS A 284 4.74 18.58 16.54
CA LYS A 284 5.27 18.41 17.91
C LYS A 284 4.12 18.55 18.91
N GLY A 285 3.71 17.45 19.52
CA GLY A 285 2.55 17.41 20.44
C GLY A 285 1.70 16.14 20.33
N LYS A 286 0.83 15.92 21.33
CA LYS A 286 0.08 14.66 21.49
C LYS A 286 -1.25 14.61 20.73
N GLN A 287 -1.44 13.42 20.16
CA GLN A 287 -2.68 12.67 19.89
C GLN A 287 -3.41 12.98 18.57
N LYS A 288 -3.48 11.93 17.74
CA LYS A 288 -4.40 11.81 16.60
C LYS A 288 -5.79 11.51 17.18
N GLU A 289 -6.79 12.33 16.89
CA GLU A 289 -8.20 12.00 17.16
C GLU A 289 -8.72 11.21 15.92
N ARG A 290 -9.18 9.96 16.10
CA ARG A 290 -9.82 9.10 15.06
C ARG A 290 -11.29 9.55 14.84
N ASN A 291 -12.04 9.27 13.76
CA ASN A 291 -11.97 8.33 12.63
C ASN A 291 -12.94 8.85 11.52
N ASP A 292 -12.46 9.23 10.32
CA ASP A 292 -13.28 9.44 9.11
C ASP A 292 -12.38 9.20 7.88
N SER A 293 -12.86 8.44 6.90
CA SER A 293 -12.15 8.15 5.64
C SER A 293 -11.83 9.40 4.80
N ARG A 294 -12.48 10.55 5.07
CA ARG A 294 -12.22 11.83 4.40
C ARG A 294 -11.13 12.68 5.06
N ILE A 295 -10.64 12.27 6.23
CA ILE A 295 -9.70 13.02 7.05
C ILE A 295 -8.32 12.35 6.98
N SER A 296 -7.39 13.00 6.28
CA SER A 296 -6.00 12.55 6.15
C SER A 296 -5.20 12.74 7.44
N TYR A 297 -5.52 13.76 8.25
CA TYR A 297 -4.93 13.99 9.56
C TYR A 297 -5.84 14.84 10.44
N GLN A 298 -5.97 14.51 11.72
CA GLN A 298 -6.56 15.38 12.73
C GLN A 298 -5.81 15.22 14.05
N GLY A 299 -5.31 16.32 14.61
CA GLY A 299 -4.58 16.24 15.87
C GLY A 299 -4.42 17.59 16.57
N ARG A 300 -4.26 17.53 17.89
CA ARG A 300 -3.85 18.68 18.70
C ARG A 300 -2.33 18.72 18.79
N VAL A 301 -1.75 19.85 18.44
CA VAL A 301 -0.29 19.99 18.30
C VAL A 301 0.16 21.27 18.98
N GLY A 302 1.30 21.23 19.67
CA GLY A 302 1.87 22.45 20.26
C GLY A 302 2.57 23.30 19.19
N GLN A 303 3.21 22.64 18.22
CA GLN A 303 3.93 23.27 17.11
C GLN A 303 3.82 22.37 15.88
N PHE A 304 3.95 22.95 14.69
CA PHE A 304 3.97 22.18 13.43
C PHE A 304 4.72 22.92 12.32
N LEU A 305 5.13 22.17 11.29
CA LEU A 305 5.69 22.67 10.04
C LEU A 305 4.97 22.03 8.86
N ILE A 306 4.83 22.81 7.80
CA ILE A 306 4.46 22.34 6.47
C ILE A 306 5.62 22.68 5.57
N LEU A 307 6.23 21.67 4.97
CA LEU A 307 7.39 21.79 4.10
C LEU A 307 7.05 21.37 2.67
N ASN A 308 7.69 21.93 1.66
CA ASN A 308 7.64 21.38 0.29
C ASN A 308 8.66 20.24 0.10
N ASP A 309 8.72 19.71 -1.11
CA ASP A 309 9.63 18.67 -1.60
C ASP A 309 11.12 19.03 -1.36
N LYS A 310 11.45 20.32 -1.51
CA LYS A 310 12.77 20.91 -1.24
C LYS A 310 13.03 21.18 0.25
N LYS A 311 12.11 20.80 1.15
CA LYS A 311 12.17 21.02 2.61
C LYS A 311 12.14 22.49 3.02
N GLU A 312 11.66 23.36 2.13
CA GLU A 312 11.42 24.77 2.42
C GLU A 312 10.10 24.91 3.19
N VAL A 313 10.08 25.84 4.15
CA VAL A 313 8.92 26.04 5.02
C VAL A 313 7.82 26.80 4.27
N LEU A 314 6.73 26.11 3.98
CA LEU A 314 5.49 26.71 3.49
C LEU A 314 4.72 27.37 4.63
N ILE A 315 4.59 26.65 5.76
CA ILE A 315 3.85 27.11 6.94
C ILE A 315 4.56 26.65 8.21
N LYS A 316 4.59 27.51 9.23
CA LYS A 316 5.21 27.21 10.53
C LYS A 316 4.35 27.72 11.67
N GLY A 317 3.81 26.79 12.47
CA GLY A 317 3.14 27.08 13.73
C GLY A 317 4.10 26.90 14.91
N THR A 318 4.38 27.98 15.63
CA THR A 318 5.20 27.96 16.85
C THR A 318 4.35 28.20 18.08
N ARG A 319 4.93 28.28 19.28
CA ARG A 319 4.18 28.69 20.49
C ARG A 319 3.90 30.20 20.54
N GLN A 320 4.34 30.97 19.56
CA GLN A 320 4.27 32.43 19.56
C GLN A 320 3.54 33.00 18.34
N ASN A 321 3.57 32.30 17.20
CA ASN A 321 3.04 32.80 15.94
C ASN A 321 2.77 31.68 14.95
N LEU A 322 1.97 32.01 13.93
CA LEU A 322 1.87 31.25 12.70
C LEU A 322 2.54 32.04 11.58
N ILE A 323 3.38 31.40 10.78
CA ILE A 323 4.06 32.01 9.63
C ILE A 323 3.61 31.26 8.37
N SER A 324 3.17 31.99 7.35
CA SER A 324 2.79 31.43 6.04
C SER A 324 3.07 32.45 4.93
N ALA A 325 3.73 32.03 3.85
CA ALA A 325 4.04 32.88 2.68
C ALA A 325 4.64 34.26 3.04
N GLY A 326 5.59 34.29 4.00
CA GLY A 326 6.24 35.52 4.46
C GLY A 326 5.39 36.40 5.40
N LYS A 327 4.10 36.09 5.60
CA LYS A 327 3.24 36.76 6.58
C LYS A 327 3.37 36.10 7.95
N THR A 328 3.54 36.92 8.98
CA THR A 328 3.56 36.47 10.38
C THR A 328 2.26 36.87 11.06
N PHE A 329 1.46 35.88 11.42
CA PHE A 329 0.28 36.05 12.25
C PHE A 329 0.71 35.95 13.72
N ARG A 330 0.78 37.10 14.39
CA ARG A 330 1.09 37.18 15.83
C ARG A 330 -0.21 37.15 16.61
N PHE A 331 -0.30 36.28 17.60
CA PHE A 331 -1.46 36.20 18.48
C PHE A 331 -1.21 37.03 19.73
N SER A 332 -2.14 37.93 20.06
CA SER A 332 -2.00 38.91 21.14
C SER A 332 -2.18 38.34 22.55
N ARG A 333 -2.66 37.09 22.68
CA ARG A 333 -2.85 36.37 23.96
C ARG A 333 -1.95 35.13 24.01
N GLN A 334 -1.64 34.67 25.22
CA GLN A 334 -1.02 33.35 25.42
C GLN A 334 -1.98 32.28 24.87
N PHE A 335 -1.61 31.66 23.76
CA PHE A 335 -2.33 30.53 23.18
C PHE A 335 -1.61 29.23 23.58
N HIS A 336 -2.36 28.14 23.63
CA HIS A 336 -1.90 26.85 24.13
C HIS A 336 -1.30 25.97 23.03
N GLY A 337 -1.84 26.08 21.82
CA GLY A 337 -1.40 25.28 20.67
C GLY A 337 -2.39 25.36 19.53
N TYR A 338 -2.40 24.33 18.70
CA TYR A 338 -3.20 24.25 17.48
C TYR A 338 -4.01 22.95 17.45
N ARG A 339 -5.16 23.00 16.78
CA ARG A 339 -5.79 21.81 16.20
C ARG A 339 -5.57 21.88 14.70
N VAL A 340 -4.91 20.87 14.14
CA VAL A 340 -4.66 20.76 12.70
C VAL A 340 -5.53 19.66 12.14
N HIS A 341 -6.29 19.98 11.11
CA HIS A 341 -7.21 19.08 10.41
C HIS A 341 -6.94 19.14 8.91
N LEU A 342 -6.58 18.01 8.32
CA LEU A 342 -6.28 17.84 6.91
C LEU A 342 -7.30 16.89 6.29
N SER A 343 -7.93 17.31 5.21
CA SER A 343 -8.93 16.55 4.48
C SER A 343 -8.75 16.68 2.97
N LYS A 344 -9.06 15.62 2.22
CA LYS A 344 -9.23 15.71 0.76
C LYS A 344 -10.58 16.35 0.44
N THR A 345 -10.62 17.37 -0.41
CA THR A 345 -11.86 18.13 -0.70
C THR A 345 -12.56 17.64 -1.99
N GLY A 346 -13.39 16.60 -1.90
CA GLY A 346 -14.35 16.26 -2.97
C GLY A 346 -13.74 15.95 -4.37
N GLN A 347 -14.56 16.10 -5.42
CA GLN A 347 -14.28 15.68 -6.83
C GLN A 347 -13.03 16.30 -7.47
N GLU A 348 -12.44 17.32 -6.86
CA GLU A 348 -11.17 17.91 -7.29
C GLU A 348 -10.17 17.68 -6.15
N SER A 349 -9.19 16.82 -6.36
CA SER A 349 -8.19 16.27 -5.42
C SER A 349 -7.47 17.24 -4.47
N ALA A 350 -7.73 18.55 -4.58
CA ALA A 350 -7.12 19.59 -3.78
C ALA A 350 -7.29 19.33 -2.27
N GLU A 351 -6.16 19.36 -1.57
CA GLU A 351 -6.12 19.18 -0.14
C GLU A 351 -6.50 20.46 0.60
N LYS A 352 -7.32 20.30 1.65
CA LYS A 352 -7.72 21.38 2.55
C LYS A 352 -7.12 21.14 3.91
N ILE A 353 -6.42 22.15 4.42
CA ILE A 353 -5.94 22.18 5.80
C ILE A 353 -6.66 23.27 6.59
N VAL A 354 -7.15 22.90 7.77
CA VAL A 354 -7.79 23.78 8.74
C VAL A 354 -6.92 23.80 9.98
N ILE A 355 -6.53 25.00 10.41
CA ILE A 355 -5.68 25.25 11.58
C ILE A 355 -6.48 26.10 12.56
N ASP A 356 -6.96 25.49 13.63
CA ASP A 356 -7.55 26.22 14.75
C ASP A 356 -6.47 26.59 15.75
N VAL A 357 -6.40 27.86 16.13
CA VAL A 357 -5.55 28.36 17.21
C VAL A 357 -6.31 28.26 18.52
N LEU A 358 -5.77 27.53 19.50
CA LEU A 358 -6.45 27.20 20.74
C LEU A 358 -5.91 28.03 21.91
N ASP A 359 -6.81 28.53 22.77
CA ASP A 359 -6.43 29.13 24.05
C ASP A 359 -6.12 28.07 25.13
N HIS A 360 -5.74 28.51 26.34
CA HIS A 360 -5.49 27.63 27.49
C HIS A 360 -6.72 26.84 27.97
N LYS A 361 -7.93 27.28 27.61
CA LYS A 361 -9.20 26.59 27.88
C LYS A 361 -9.61 25.68 26.71
N GLN A 362 -8.76 25.48 25.70
CA GLN A 362 -9.02 24.70 24.50
C GLN A 362 -10.14 25.27 23.60
N GLN A 363 -10.46 26.56 23.74
CA GLN A 363 -11.41 27.25 22.86
C GLN A 363 -10.70 27.76 21.61
N VAL A 364 -11.40 27.69 20.47
CA VAL A 364 -10.88 28.19 19.19
C VAL A 364 -10.90 29.71 19.25
N MET A 365 -9.71 30.30 19.18
CA MET A 365 -9.53 31.75 19.10
C MET A 365 -9.62 32.26 17.66
N GLN A 366 -9.10 31.46 16.73
CA GLN A 366 -9.04 31.79 15.31
C GLN A 366 -8.95 30.49 14.51
N THR A 367 -9.62 30.45 13.37
CA THR A 367 -9.51 29.36 12.40
C THR A 367 -8.86 29.90 11.13
N ILE A 368 -7.93 29.13 10.57
CA ILE A 368 -7.26 29.44 9.31
C ILE A 368 -7.49 28.27 8.38
N VAL A 369 -8.11 28.55 7.24
CA VAL A 369 -8.42 27.55 6.22
C VAL A 369 -7.55 27.80 5.01
N LEU A 370 -6.75 26.80 4.64
CA LEU A 370 -5.87 26.85 3.50
C LEU A 370 -6.21 25.72 2.53
N ARG A 371 -6.16 26.01 1.23
CA ARG A 371 -6.32 25.03 0.16
C ARG A 371 -5.03 24.94 -0.63
N TRP A 372 -4.64 23.72 -0.99
CA TRP A 372 -3.52 23.48 -1.87
C TRP A 372 -3.81 24.04 -3.27
N ASN A 373 -2.85 24.78 -3.83
CA ASN A 373 -2.94 25.31 -5.19
C ASN A 373 -1.94 24.58 -6.09
N ASP A 374 -2.44 23.69 -6.95
CA ASP A 374 -1.61 22.87 -7.86
C ASP A 374 -0.83 23.68 -8.89
N ARG A 375 -1.25 24.91 -9.21
CA ARG A 375 -0.51 25.77 -10.15
C ARG A 375 0.66 26.47 -9.48
N GLN A 376 0.49 26.86 -8.22
CA GLN A 376 1.50 27.62 -7.48
C GLN A 376 2.33 26.77 -6.52
N LYS A 377 2.00 25.49 -6.36
CA LYS A 377 2.67 24.52 -5.48
C LYS A 377 2.78 25.02 -4.04
N GLN A 378 1.72 25.67 -3.55
CA GLN A 378 1.66 26.22 -2.19
C GLN A 378 0.23 26.24 -1.66
N PHE A 379 0.12 26.28 -0.33
CA PHE A 379 -1.14 26.53 0.35
C PHE A 379 -1.54 28.00 0.25
N GLN A 380 -2.77 28.26 -0.18
CA GLN A 380 -3.36 29.59 -0.21
C GLN A 380 -4.49 29.68 0.82
N GLN A 381 -4.54 30.81 1.53
CA GLN A 381 -5.65 31.10 2.42
C GLN A 381 -6.92 31.29 1.61
N MET A 382 -7.99 30.61 2.00
CA MET A 382 -9.31 30.88 1.47
C MET A 382 -9.82 32.18 2.09
N GLU A 383 -10.19 33.16 1.27
CA GLU A 383 -10.97 34.30 1.75
C GLU A 383 -12.37 33.79 2.10
N GLU A 384 -12.81 34.03 3.33
CA GLU A 384 -14.20 33.80 3.72
C GLU A 384 -15.06 34.86 3.02
N ASN A 385 -15.90 34.43 2.07
CA ASN A 385 -17.00 35.22 1.54
C ASN A 385 -18.21 35.14 2.45
#